data_AF-A0A7Y2E3N6-F1
#
_entry.id   AF-A0A7Y2E3N6-F1
#
_cell.length_a   1.000
_cell.length_b   1.000
_cell.length_c   1.000
_cell.angle_alpha   90.00
_cell.angle_beta   90.00
_cell.angle_gamma   90.00
#
_symmetry.space_group_name_H-M   'P 1'
#
loop_
_entity.id
_entity.type
_entity.pdbx_description
1 polymer ?
#
loop_
_entity_poly.entity_id
_entity_poly.type
_entity_poly.pdbx_seq_one_letter_code
_entity_poly.pdbx_strand_id
1 'polypeptide(L)'
;MDVHLIRSTDFPEADYDNVVALLQSYPGIIRFIETDFCWDFDEESYEIREYEQEEFEKREVTLDAAEYQIMAPNFPVERPVVSWDEIFKACDAYRKYADVGHDMYVHIFTDMYNEHNWFSAVSDDGRSGFTHTADWDYFIGSDKRFPIAFVTAEEILEKHMFSSTEEVMNNVHKIPRGCINDFCENKPDIHLKLRTADICEDCLKIVREKNVDPKLFSQVMSIVEGIREQMTFKSRFEVNQLPSRLKISGFTLNISLPDMGDQRIPLTPKQKAIYLLYLFTDELFPDTNIPDKRPLLANIYRRVTNLGDLAGIENVISNLVDLVDGDLQQVRSKINRKFTDIVGEEMAQYYRISGGRNSPKGIKLDREMVEMEEPGVIENLRT
;
A
#
# COMPACT_ATOMS: atom_id res chain seq x y z
N MET A 1 1.81 -2.19 18.62
CA MET A 1 1.48 -3.56 18.20
C MET A 1 2.26 -3.85 16.94
N ASP A 2 2.94 -5.00 16.90
CA ASP A 2 3.74 -5.40 15.75
C ASP A 2 2.96 -6.43 14.94
N VAL A 3 2.88 -6.19 13.64
CA VAL A 3 2.19 -7.03 12.66
C VAL A 3 3.22 -7.46 11.62
N HIS A 4 3.65 -8.71 11.70
CA HIS A 4 4.57 -9.29 10.74
C HIS A 4 3.80 -9.74 9.51
N LEU A 5 4.13 -9.17 8.37
CA LEU A 5 3.50 -9.46 7.09
C LEU A 5 4.37 -10.48 6.35
N ILE A 6 3.81 -11.66 6.06
CA ILE A 6 4.46 -12.69 5.26
C ILE A 6 3.66 -12.91 3.97
N ARG A 7 4.25 -13.59 2.98
CA ARG A 7 3.55 -13.96 1.74
C ARG A 7 3.75 -15.42 1.40
N SER A 8 2.85 -15.96 0.59
CA SER A 8 3.08 -17.22 -0.10
C SER A 8 3.80 -17.03 -1.44
N THR A 9 4.25 -18.13 -2.04
CA THR A 9 4.96 -18.18 -3.33
C THR A 9 4.09 -17.73 -4.50
N ASP A 10 2.78 -17.98 -4.42
CA ASP A 10 1.77 -17.60 -5.42
C ASP A 10 1.48 -16.10 -5.43
N PHE A 11 1.74 -15.35 -4.34
CA PHE A 11 1.60 -13.90 -4.32
C PHE A 11 2.91 -13.19 -4.72
N PRO A 12 2.95 -12.45 -5.85
CA PRO A 12 4.19 -11.84 -6.34
C PRO A 12 4.84 -10.86 -5.36
N GLU A 13 6.17 -10.93 -5.22
CA GLU A 13 6.95 -10.06 -4.32
C GLU A 13 6.71 -8.57 -4.58
N ALA A 14 6.62 -8.15 -5.85
CA ALA A 14 6.35 -6.75 -6.18
C ALA A 14 4.96 -6.28 -5.69
N ASP A 15 3.95 -7.14 -5.73
CA ASP A 15 2.62 -6.81 -5.23
C ASP A 15 2.59 -6.77 -3.70
N TYR A 16 3.29 -7.71 -3.07
CA TYR A 16 3.54 -7.71 -1.63
C TYR A 16 4.20 -6.42 -1.15
N ASP A 17 5.34 -6.06 -1.73
CA ASP A 17 6.08 -4.83 -1.40
C ASP A 17 5.17 -3.60 -1.47
N ASN A 18 4.32 -3.56 -2.48
CA ASN A 18 3.41 -2.45 -2.69
C ASN A 18 2.27 -2.40 -1.66
N VAL A 19 1.71 -3.54 -1.24
CA VAL A 19 0.73 -3.62 -0.15
C VAL A 19 1.37 -3.20 1.18
N VAL A 20 2.56 -3.73 1.48
CA VAL A 20 3.30 -3.38 2.70
C VAL A 20 3.63 -1.89 2.73
N ALA A 21 4.11 -1.33 1.62
CA ALA A 21 4.42 0.10 1.52
C ALA A 21 3.17 0.97 1.70
N LEU A 22 2.00 0.53 1.22
CA LEU A 22 0.73 1.23 1.44
C LEU A 22 0.35 1.20 2.92
N LEU A 23 0.38 0.04 3.58
CA LEU A 23 0.08 -0.07 5.02
C LEU A 23 1.05 0.76 5.87
N GLN A 24 2.34 0.75 5.53
CA GLN A 24 3.37 1.53 6.22
C GLN A 24 3.29 3.05 5.96
N SER A 25 2.53 3.50 4.96
CA SER A 25 2.36 4.93 4.67
C SER A 25 1.52 5.64 5.74
N TYR A 26 0.76 4.88 6.55
CA TYR A 26 -0.08 5.37 7.64
C TYR A 26 0.56 5.12 9.02
N PRO A 27 1.30 6.09 9.57
CA PRO A 27 2.00 5.91 10.84
C PRO A 27 1.04 5.84 12.03
N GLY A 28 1.38 5.04 13.04
CA GLY A 28 0.64 4.95 14.28
C GLY A 28 1.21 3.88 15.21
N ILE A 29 0.37 3.32 16.09
CA ILE A 29 0.80 2.32 17.06
C ILE A 29 0.92 0.90 16.48
N ILE A 30 0.25 0.62 15.36
CA ILE A 30 0.41 -0.58 14.54
C ILE A 30 1.67 -0.38 13.70
N ARG A 31 2.65 -1.27 13.88
CA ARG A 31 3.88 -1.32 13.09
C ARG A 31 3.79 -2.53 12.16
N PHE A 32 3.60 -2.27 10.88
CA PHE A 32 3.65 -3.30 9.83
C PHE A 32 5.10 -3.62 9.50
N ILE A 33 5.51 -4.84 9.79
CA ILE A 33 6.88 -5.35 9.62
C ILE A 33 6.91 -6.17 8.34
N GLU A 34 7.63 -5.66 7.36
CA GLU A 34 7.99 -6.38 6.14
C GLU A 34 8.91 -7.55 6.48
N THR A 35 8.76 -8.66 5.75
CA THR A 35 9.59 -9.86 5.94
C THR A 35 9.99 -10.43 4.59
N ASP A 36 11.13 -11.12 4.56
CA ASP A 36 11.60 -11.90 3.41
C ASP A 36 11.09 -13.35 3.43
N PHE A 37 10.24 -13.70 4.41
CA PHE A 37 9.71 -15.04 4.55
C PHE A 37 8.64 -15.32 3.49
N CYS A 38 8.87 -16.36 2.72
CA CYS A 38 7.98 -16.82 1.66
C CYS A 38 7.56 -18.26 1.95
N TRP A 39 6.26 -18.49 2.10
CA TRP A 39 5.69 -19.82 2.31
C TRP A 39 5.34 -20.49 0.99
N ASP A 40 5.64 -21.77 0.85
CA ASP A 40 5.26 -22.56 -0.31
C ASP A 40 4.21 -23.58 0.10
N PHE A 41 3.06 -23.60 -0.60
CA PHE A 41 2.04 -24.61 -0.38
C PHE A 41 2.35 -25.81 -1.27
N ASP A 42 2.79 -26.91 -0.64
CA ASP A 42 3.08 -28.15 -1.35
C ASP A 42 1.83 -28.69 -2.09
N GLU A 43 2.01 -29.48 -3.15
CA GLU A 43 0.90 -30.08 -3.91
C GLU A 43 -0.06 -30.93 -3.06
N GLU A 44 0.41 -31.43 -1.90
CA GLU A 44 -0.41 -32.18 -0.93
C GLU A 44 -1.23 -31.27 -0.01
N SER A 45 -0.94 -29.96 0.04
CA SER A 45 -1.60 -28.98 0.91
C SER A 45 -2.89 -28.41 0.33
N TYR A 46 -3.15 -28.60 -0.97
CA TYR A 46 -4.33 -28.05 -1.63
C TYR A 46 -5.05 -29.05 -2.53
N GLU A 47 -6.34 -28.80 -2.76
CA GLU A 47 -7.13 -29.48 -3.77
C GLU A 47 -7.51 -28.51 -4.88
N ILE A 48 -7.68 -29.01 -6.11
CA ILE A 48 -8.28 -28.21 -7.18
C ILE A 48 -9.80 -28.30 -7.04
N ARG A 49 -10.46 -27.14 -6.90
CA ARG A 49 -11.92 -27.02 -6.89
C ARG A 49 -12.38 -26.24 -8.11
N GLU A 50 -13.39 -26.77 -8.78
CA GLU A 50 -14.11 -26.06 -9.83
C GLU A 50 -15.19 -25.18 -9.20
N TYR A 51 -15.28 -23.92 -9.63
CA TYR A 51 -16.26 -22.96 -9.17
C TYR A 51 -17.17 -22.54 -10.32
N GLU A 52 -18.47 -22.68 -10.10
CA GLU A 52 -19.46 -21.95 -10.90
C GLU A 52 -19.53 -20.49 -10.45
N GLN A 53 -20.05 -19.62 -11.33
CA GLN A 53 -20.11 -18.18 -11.05
C GLN A 53 -20.80 -17.85 -9.72
N GLU A 54 -21.93 -18.50 -9.42
CA GLU A 54 -22.70 -18.26 -8.19
C GLU A 54 -21.91 -18.65 -6.93
N GLU A 55 -21.15 -19.74 -6.97
CA GLU A 55 -20.30 -20.19 -5.86
C GLU A 55 -19.06 -19.31 -5.69
N PHE A 56 -18.50 -18.85 -6.81
CA PHE A 56 -17.37 -17.94 -6.85
C PHE A 56 -17.72 -16.58 -6.22
N GLU A 57 -18.88 -16.03 -6.57
CA GLU A 57 -19.41 -14.77 -6.05
C GLU A 57 -20.04 -14.90 -4.64
N LYS A 58 -20.37 -16.14 -4.20
CA LYS A 58 -21.22 -16.45 -3.03
C LYS A 58 -22.63 -15.84 -3.11
N ARG A 59 -23.35 -16.08 -4.22
CA ARG A 59 -24.63 -15.42 -4.51
C ARG A 59 -25.83 -16.37 -4.34
N GLU A 60 -26.86 -15.93 -3.61
CA GLU A 60 -28.26 -16.16 -4.00
C GLU A 60 -28.92 -14.78 -4.22
N VAL A 61 -29.44 -14.53 -5.43
CA VAL A 61 -30.31 -13.41 -5.90
C VAL A 61 -29.70 -12.38 -6.88
N THR A 62 -30.56 -12.08 -7.86
CA THR A 62 -30.47 -11.39 -9.16
C THR A 62 -30.19 -9.88 -9.09
N LEU A 63 -29.08 -9.42 -9.67
CA LEU A 63 -28.87 -8.04 -10.12
C LEU A 63 -28.22 -8.06 -11.51
N ASP A 64 -28.69 -7.16 -12.39
CA ASP A 64 -28.32 -7.09 -13.81
C ASP A 64 -26.80 -6.92 -14.01
N ALA A 65 -26.19 -7.95 -14.61
CA ALA A 65 -24.76 -8.18 -14.75
C ALA A 65 -24.05 -7.33 -15.84
N ALA A 66 -24.65 -6.22 -16.28
CA ALA A 66 -24.22 -5.55 -17.50
C ALA A 66 -22.90 -4.78 -17.38
N GLU A 67 -22.42 -4.46 -16.16
CA GLU A 67 -21.19 -3.65 -15.97
C GLU A 67 -19.93 -4.47 -15.62
N TYR A 68 -20.04 -5.74 -15.21
CA TYR A 68 -18.89 -6.56 -14.75
C TYR A 68 -18.23 -7.43 -15.85
N GLN A 69 -18.73 -7.38 -17.10
CA GLN A 69 -18.38 -8.35 -18.14
C GLN A 69 -16.97 -8.24 -18.73
N ILE A 70 -16.19 -7.19 -18.44
CA ILE A 70 -14.91 -6.96 -19.11
C ILE A 70 -13.73 -7.71 -18.44
N MET A 71 -13.86 -8.10 -17.17
CA MET A 71 -12.78 -8.76 -16.40
C MET A 71 -13.22 -10.07 -15.71
N ALA A 72 -14.40 -10.60 -16.08
CA ALA A 72 -14.88 -11.85 -15.52
C ALA A 72 -14.06 -13.05 -16.02
N PRO A 73 -13.65 -13.99 -15.15
CA PRO A 73 -13.13 -15.27 -15.62
C PRO A 73 -14.22 -16.01 -16.41
N ASN A 74 -13.79 -16.86 -17.35
CA ASN A 74 -14.71 -17.76 -18.02
C ASN A 74 -15.08 -18.88 -17.04
N PHE A 75 -16.35 -18.93 -16.63
CA PHE A 75 -16.88 -19.98 -15.76
C PHE A 75 -17.31 -21.22 -16.56
N PRO A 76 -17.21 -22.44 -15.99
CA PRO A 76 -16.64 -22.73 -14.67
C PRO A 76 -15.12 -22.51 -14.62
N VAL A 77 -14.59 -22.24 -13.42
CA VAL A 77 -13.17 -21.92 -13.23
C VAL A 77 -12.54 -22.78 -12.14
N GLU A 78 -11.35 -23.31 -12.41
CA GLU A 78 -10.59 -24.08 -11.43
C GLU A 78 -9.69 -23.17 -10.57
N ARG A 79 -9.65 -23.43 -9.26
CA ARG A 79 -8.77 -22.74 -8.30
C ARG A 79 -8.18 -23.75 -7.30
N PRO A 80 -6.92 -23.57 -6.87
CA PRO A 80 -6.35 -24.34 -5.77
C PRO A 80 -6.88 -23.84 -4.43
N VAL A 81 -7.39 -24.76 -3.60
CA VAL A 81 -8.04 -24.47 -2.32
C VAL A 81 -7.25 -25.13 -1.18
N VAL A 82 -6.89 -24.33 -0.17
CA VAL A 82 -6.24 -24.76 1.06
C VAL A 82 -7.19 -24.61 2.25
N SER A 83 -7.00 -25.41 3.29
CA SER A 83 -7.71 -25.22 4.56
C SER A 83 -7.14 -24.04 5.34
N TRP A 84 -7.92 -23.47 6.26
CA TRP A 84 -7.41 -22.44 7.17
C TRP A 84 -6.26 -22.95 8.04
N ASP A 85 -6.31 -24.23 8.44
CA ASP A 85 -5.23 -24.88 9.18
C ASP A 85 -3.92 -24.87 8.37
N GLU A 86 -3.95 -25.23 7.07
CA GLU A 86 -2.75 -25.15 6.23
C GLU A 86 -2.25 -23.71 6.06
N ILE A 87 -3.14 -22.73 5.91
CA ILE A 87 -2.76 -21.31 5.84
C ILE A 87 -2.07 -20.87 7.14
N PHE A 88 -2.65 -21.18 8.31
CA PHE A 88 -2.09 -20.75 9.58
C PHE A 88 -0.83 -21.50 10.00
N LYS A 89 -0.56 -22.70 9.44
CA LYS A 89 0.76 -23.34 9.56
C LYS A 89 1.88 -22.47 9.01
N ALA A 90 1.63 -21.69 7.95
CA ALA A 90 2.62 -20.75 7.42
C ALA A 90 3.00 -19.69 8.46
N CYS A 91 1.99 -19.13 9.15
CA CYS A 91 2.21 -18.18 10.24
C CYS A 91 2.99 -18.82 11.39
N ASP A 92 2.65 -20.05 11.78
CA ASP A 92 3.37 -20.78 12.83
C ASP A 92 4.82 -21.12 12.45
N ALA A 93 5.07 -21.44 11.18
CA ALA A 93 6.40 -21.68 10.66
C ALA A 93 7.25 -20.40 10.72
N TYR A 94 6.70 -19.27 10.31
CA TYR A 94 7.37 -17.97 10.44
C TYR A 94 7.69 -17.65 11.90
N ARG A 95 6.75 -17.88 12.83
CA ARG A 95 6.97 -17.65 14.26
C ARG A 95 8.18 -18.43 14.80
N LYS A 96 8.29 -19.70 14.41
CA LYS A 96 9.43 -20.54 14.78
C LYS A 96 10.73 -20.07 14.13
N TYR A 97 10.67 -19.66 12.86
CA TYR A 97 11.82 -19.18 12.10
C TYR A 97 12.40 -17.88 12.67
N ALA A 98 11.55 -16.91 12.98
CA ALA A 98 11.94 -15.56 13.39
C ALA A 98 11.93 -15.34 14.92
N ASP A 99 11.68 -16.39 15.71
CA ASP A 99 11.54 -16.35 17.19
C ASP A 99 10.57 -15.24 17.65
N VAL A 100 9.43 -15.18 16.97
CA VAL A 100 8.41 -14.14 17.20
C VAL A 100 7.57 -14.52 18.41
N GLY A 101 7.56 -13.62 19.40
CA GLY A 101 6.84 -13.82 20.66
C GLY A 101 5.34 -14.07 20.48
N HIS A 102 4.75 -14.72 21.48
CA HIS A 102 3.34 -15.13 21.48
C HIS A 102 2.35 -13.95 21.35
N ASP A 103 2.76 -12.74 21.72
CA ASP A 103 1.91 -11.53 21.72
C ASP A 103 1.92 -10.76 20.38
N MET A 104 2.78 -11.16 19.43
CA MET A 104 2.88 -10.50 18.13
C MET A 104 1.92 -11.11 17.11
N TYR A 105 1.43 -10.30 16.17
CA TYR A 105 0.50 -10.75 15.12
C TYR A 105 1.27 -11.11 13.85
N VAL A 106 0.90 -12.22 13.20
CA VAL A 106 1.49 -12.66 11.93
C VAL A 106 0.38 -12.78 10.91
N HIS A 107 0.55 -12.16 9.75
CA HIS A 107 -0.48 -12.09 8.72
C HIS A 107 0.09 -12.53 7.38
N ILE A 108 -0.55 -13.48 6.71
CA ILE A 108 -0.11 -14.01 5.41
C ILE A 108 -0.98 -13.48 4.27
N PHE A 109 -0.32 -13.04 3.20
CA PHE A 109 -0.95 -12.77 1.91
C PHE A 109 -0.82 -13.97 0.98
N THR A 110 -1.93 -14.40 0.38
CA THR A 110 -1.95 -15.59 -0.50
C THR A 110 -3.02 -15.49 -1.59
N ASP A 111 -2.67 -15.86 -2.82
CA ASP A 111 -3.60 -16.06 -3.94
C ASP A 111 -4.33 -17.41 -3.85
N MET A 112 -3.83 -18.37 -3.04
CA MET A 112 -4.57 -19.61 -2.71
C MET A 112 -5.99 -19.31 -2.21
N TYR A 113 -6.97 -20.03 -2.76
CA TYR A 113 -8.33 -19.99 -2.26
C TYR A 113 -8.39 -20.72 -0.92
N ASN A 114 -9.34 -20.33 -0.07
CA ASN A 114 -9.57 -21.03 1.19
C ASN A 114 -10.86 -21.86 1.15
N GLU A 115 -10.93 -22.87 2.00
CA GLU A 115 -12.05 -23.84 2.08
C GLU A 115 -13.44 -23.20 2.24
N HIS A 116 -13.50 -21.96 2.73
CA HIS A 116 -14.70 -21.18 2.94
C HIS A 116 -14.89 -20.01 1.97
N ASN A 117 -14.01 -19.85 0.97
CA ASN A 117 -14.03 -18.80 -0.05
C ASN A 117 -14.17 -17.37 0.55
N TRP A 118 -13.52 -17.08 1.67
CA TRP A 118 -13.50 -15.75 2.31
C TRP A 118 -12.35 -14.87 1.82
N PHE A 119 -12.52 -13.54 1.88
CA PHE A 119 -11.43 -12.62 1.56
C PHE A 119 -10.34 -12.62 2.63
N SER A 120 -10.70 -12.91 3.87
CA SER A 120 -9.76 -12.93 4.98
C SER A 120 -10.34 -13.71 6.17
N ALA A 121 -9.48 -14.06 7.13
CA ALA A 121 -9.90 -14.51 8.45
C ALA A 121 -8.75 -14.40 9.46
N VAL A 122 -9.15 -14.37 10.74
CA VAL A 122 -8.26 -14.43 11.91
C VAL A 122 -8.35 -15.81 12.54
N SER A 123 -7.22 -16.35 13.02
CA SER A 123 -7.18 -17.62 13.76
C SER A 123 -7.94 -17.53 15.08
N ASP A 124 -8.41 -18.68 15.59
CA ASP A 124 -9.22 -18.74 16.83
C ASP A 124 -8.54 -18.11 18.06
N ASP A 125 -7.20 -18.18 18.11
CA ASP A 125 -6.41 -17.57 19.18
C ASP A 125 -6.11 -16.07 18.97
N GLY A 126 -6.58 -15.51 17.85
CA GLY A 126 -6.39 -14.12 17.47
C GLY A 126 -4.97 -13.76 17.04
N ARG A 127 -4.05 -14.71 16.89
CA ARG A 127 -2.62 -14.40 16.68
C ARG A 127 -2.22 -14.39 15.23
N SER A 128 -2.94 -15.10 14.38
CA SER A 128 -2.63 -15.22 12.97
C SER A 128 -3.80 -14.70 12.15
N GLY A 129 -3.54 -14.20 10.95
CA GLY A 129 -4.57 -13.87 9.99
C GLY A 129 -4.11 -14.12 8.57
N PHE A 130 -5.03 -14.12 7.62
CA PHE A 130 -4.69 -14.12 6.21
C PHE A 130 -5.58 -13.17 5.42
N THR A 131 -5.05 -12.63 4.33
CA THR A 131 -5.83 -11.93 3.31
C THR A 131 -5.61 -12.64 1.98
N HIS A 132 -6.71 -12.99 1.32
CA HIS A 132 -6.75 -13.51 -0.03
C HIS A 132 -6.44 -12.40 -1.04
N THR A 133 -5.54 -12.65 -1.98
CA THR A 133 -5.00 -11.62 -2.87
C THR A 133 -5.38 -11.76 -4.36
N ALA A 134 -6.09 -12.83 -4.72
CA ALA A 134 -6.50 -13.11 -6.10
C ALA A 134 -7.86 -12.49 -6.46
N ASP A 135 -8.08 -12.30 -7.76
CA ASP A 135 -9.36 -11.97 -8.41
C ASP A 135 -10.05 -10.67 -7.90
N TRP A 136 -9.34 -9.76 -7.22
CA TRP A 136 -9.86 -8.47 -6.77
C TRP A 136 -10.27 -7.52 -7.91
N ASP A 137 -9.62 -7.64 -9.06
CA ASP A 137 -9.93 -6.91 -10.28
C ASP A 137 -11.34 -7.24 -10.80
N TYR A 138 -11.79 -8.48 -10.63
CA TYR A 138 -13.16 -8.89 -10.94
C TYR A 138 -14.20 -8.23 -10.02
N PHE A 139 -13.92 -8.09 -8.72
CA PHE A 139 -14.88 -7.56 -7.76
C PHE A 139 -14.93 -6.02 -7.71
N ILE A 140 -13.79 -5.36 -7.84
CA ILE A 140 -13.66 -3.92 -7.55
C ILE A 140 -13.24 -3.10 -8.78
N GLY A 141 -12.70 -3.72 -9.83
CA GLY A 141 -12.21 -3.02 -11.02
C GLY A 141 -11.14 -1.96 -10.70
N SER A 142 -10.41 -2.12 -9.59
CA SER A 142 -9.39 -1.19 -9.13
C SER A 142 -8.10 -1.93 -8.77
N ASP A 143 -7.07 -1.17 -8.47
CA ASP A 143 -5.78 -1.67 -8.03
C ASP A 143 -5.91 -2.61 -6.81
N LYS A 144 -5.58 -3.90 -6.97
CA LYS A 144 -5.79 -4.95 -5.96
C LYS A 144 -5.14 -4.66 -4.60
N ARG A 145 -4.13 -3.79 -4.57
CA ARG A 145 -3.46 -3.41 -3.32
C ARG A 145 -4.39 -2.72 -2.33
N PHE A 146 -5.38 -1.98 -2.84
CA PHE A 146 -6.34 -1.26 -2.03
C PHE A 146 -7.23 -2.19 -1.21
N PRO A 147 -7.99 -3.12 -1.81
CA PRO A 147 -8.79 -4.04 -1.02
C PRO A 147 -7.95 -4.93 -0.10
N ILE A 148 -6.77 -5.38 -0.54
CA ILE A 148 -5.88 -6.20 0.31
C ILE A 148 -5.49 -5.42 1.57
N ALA A 149 -4.94 -4.21 1.43
CA ALA A 149 -4.53 -3.39 2.57
C ALA A 149 -5.72 -2.98 3.47
N PHE A 150 -6.88 -2.70 2.86
CA PHE A 150 -8.10 -2.36 3.59
C PHE A 150 -8.53 -3.51 4.51
N VAL A 151 -8.69 -4.71 3.94
CA VAL A 151 -9.17 -5.89 4.67
C VAL A 151 -8.18 -6.30 5.76
N THR A 152 -6.87 -6.22 5.51
CA THR A 152 -5.86 -6.46 6.55
C THR A 152 -5.97 -5.49 7.72
N ALA A 153 -6.22 -4.19 7.46
CA ALA A 153 -6.38 -3.20 8.52
C ALA A 153 -7.71 -3.38 9.29
N GLU A 154 -8.79 -3.73 8.57
CA GLU A 154 -10.09 -4.09 9.14
C GLU A 154 -9.97 -5.24 10.13
N GLU A 155 -9.34 -6.36 9.76
CA GLU A 155 -9.20 -7.52 10.65
C GLU A 155 -8.45 -7.21 11.94
N ILE A 156 -7.43 -6.34 11.86
CA ILE A 156 -6.70 -5.88 13.04
C ILE A 156 -7.65 -5.14 13.99
N LEU A 157 -8.56 -4.31 13.47
CA LEU A 157 -9.57 -3.64 14.28
C LEU A 157 -10.60 -4.66 14.83
N GLU A 158 -11.13 -5.54 13.99
CA GLU A 158 -12.13 -6.54 14.37
C GLU A 158 -11.64 -7.43 15.51
N LYS A 159 -10.37 -7.86 15.49
CA LYS A 159 -9.74 -8.60 16.58
C LYS A 159 -9.80 -7.87 17.93
N HIS A 160 -9.77 -6.54 17.93
CA HIS A 160 -9.89 -5.75 19.17
C HIS A 160 -11.35 -5.42 19.51
N MET A 161 -12.27 -5.55 18.55
CA MET A 161 -13.70 -5.39 18.76
C MET A 161 -14.38 -6.68 19.24
N PHE A 162 -13.89 -7.84 18.84
CA PHE A 162 -14.57 -9.12 19.05
C PHE A 162 -13.63 -10.15 19.66
N SER A 163 -14.14 -10.90 20.65
CA SER A 163 -13.37 -11.88 21.41
C SER A 163 -13.52 -13.32 20.88
N SER A 164 -14.44 -13.55 19.95
CA SER A 164 -14.66 -14.85 19.31
C SER A 164 -15.38 -14.71 17.97
N THR A 165 -15.27 -15.72 17.13
CA THR A 165 -16.00 -15.83 15.85
C THR A 165 -17.52 -15.75 16.05
N GLU A 166 -18.05 -16.32 17.15
CA GLU A 166 -19.47 -16.19 17.49
C GLU A 166 -19.85 -14.72 17.75
N GLU A 167 -18.99 -13.97 18.45
CA GLU A 167 -19.24 -12.56 18.69
C GLU A 167 -19.18 -11.74 17.41
N VAL A 168 -18.22 -12.02 16.50
CA VAL A 168 -18.17 -11.43 15.16
C VAL A 168 -19.51 -11.66 14.46
N MET A 169 -19.94 -12.91 14.35
CA MET A 169 -21.14 -13.30 13.60
C MET A 169 -22.43 -12.67 14.13
N ASN A 170 -22.50 -12.40 15.43
CA ASN A 170 -23.64 -11.75 16.07
C ASN A 170 -23.67 -10.23 15.88
N ASN A 171 -22.55 -9.59 15.49
CA ASN A 171 -22.42 -8.12 15.45
C ASN A 171 -22.13 -7.54 14.06
N VAL A 172 -21.64 -8.34 13.11
CA VAL A 172 -21.44 -7.91 11.70
C VAL A 172 -22.76 -7.64 10.99
N HIS A 173 -22.73 -6.81 9.94
CA HIS A 173 -23.93 -6.51 9.16
C HIS A 173 -24.12 -7.49 8.02
N LYS A 174 -25.13 -8.38 8.16
CA LYS A 174 -25.52 -9.33 7.11
C LYS A 174 -26.10 -8.66 5.87
N ILE A 175 -26.66 -7.46 6.04
CA ILE A 175 -27.02 -6.57 4.93
C ILE A 175 -26.00 -5.44 4.92
N PRO A 176 -25.13 -5.37 3.90
CA PRO A 176 -24.10 -4.34 3.78
C PRO A 176 -24.70 -2.94 3.75
N ARG A 177 -24.06 -2.00 4.45
CA ARG A 177 -24.48 -0.60 4.55
C ARG A 177 -23.34 0.41 4.44
N GLY A 178 -22.16 -0.02 3.99
CA GLY A 178 -20.95 0.78 3.88
C GLY A 178 -20.13 0.86 5.17
N CYS A 179 -20.40 -0.02 6.14
CA CYS A 179 -19.64 -0.09 7.39
C CYS A 179 -18.43 -1.01 7.22
N ILE A 180 -17.35 -0.73 7.94
CA ILE A 180 -16.17 -1.60 8.00
C ILE A 180 -16.54 -3.03 8.41
N ASN A 181 -17.52 -3.22 9.30
CA ASN A 181 -17.99 -4.54 9.74
C ASN A 181 -19.17 -5.09 8.89
N ASP A 182 -19.32 -4.65 7.63
CA ASP A 182 -20.24 -5.32 6.70
C ASP A 182 -19.73 -6.75 6.43
N PHE A 183 -20.61 -7.75 6.55
CA PHE A 183 -20.18 -9.15 6.44
C PHE A 183 -19.78 -9.54 5.01
N CYS A 184 -20.33 -8.85 3.99
CA CYS A 184 -20.03 -9.06 2.58
C CYS A 184 -20.03 -10.55 2.18
N GLU A 185 -21.10 -11.27 2.56
CA GLU A 185 -21.27 -12.69 2.22
C GLU A 185 -21.24 -12.88 0.70
N ASN A 186 -21.99 -12.05 -0.03
CA ASN A 186 -21.78 -11.91 -1.47
C ASN A 186 -20.52 -11.07 -1.68
N LYS A 187 -19.50 -11.65 -2.31
CA LYS A 187 -18.21 -11.00 -2.52
C LYS A 187 -18.30 -9.62 -3.19
N PRO A 188 -19.17 -9.38 -4.20
CA PRO A 188 -19.29 -8.05 -4.82
C PRO A 188 -19.73 -6.94 -3.85
N ASP A 189 -20.38 -7.27 -2.73
CA ASP A 189 -20.83 -6.28 -1.75
C ASP A 189 -19.66 -5.52 -1.10
N ILE A 190 -18.45 -6.09 -1.14
CA ILE A 190 -17.22 -5.46 -0.60
C ILE A 190 -16.94 -4.10 -1.26
N HIS A 191 -17.45 -3.86 -2.48
CA HIS A 191 -17.34 -2.57 -3.14
C HIS A 191 -17.99 -1.44 -2.31
N LEU A 192 -19.15 -1.68 -1.70
CA LEU A 192 -19.82 -0.68 -0.87
C LEU A 192 -18.98 -0.32 0.37
N LYS A 193 -18.38 -1.33 1.01
CA LYS A 193 -17.48 -1.16 2.16
C LYS A 193 -16.27 -0.30 1.80
N LEU A 194 -15.56 -0.63 0.71
CA LEU A 194 -14.37 0.10 0.25
C LEU A 194 -14.67 1.54 -0.17
N ARG A 195 -15.82 1.77 -0.81
CA ARG A 195 -16.22 3.10 -1.29
C ARG A 195 -16.71 4.02 -0.19
N THR A 196 -17.16 3.47 0.93
CA THR A 196 -17.68 4.23 2.06
C THR A 196 -16.61 4.43 3.13
N ALA A 197 -15.80 3.38 3.41
CA ALA A 197 -14.72 3.36 4.40
C ALA A 197 -15.10 3.95 5.77
N ASP A 198 -16.34 3.70 6.21
CA ASP A 198 -16.91 4.29 7.40
C ASP A 198 -17.18 3.22 8.46
N ILE A 199 -17.43 3.65 9.69
CA ILE A 199 -17.89 2.81 10.78
C ILE A 199 -19.19 3.39 11.35
N CYS A 200 -20.25 2.62 11.27
CA CYS A 200 -21.57 3.05 11.74
C CYS A 200 -21.63 3.25 13.27
N GLU A 201 -22.67 3.92 13.75
CA GLU A 201 -22.85 4.17 15.19
C GLU A 201 -22.99 2.88 16.02
N ASP A 202 -23.60 1.82 15.48
CA ASP A 202 -23.72 0.54 16.18
C ASP A 202 -22.34 -0.09 16.42
N CYS A 203 -21.46 -0.06 15.42
CA CYS A 203 -20.10 -0.57 15.56
C CYS A 203 -19.21 0.36 16.39
N LEU A 204 -19.39 1.69 16.30
CA LEU A 204 -18.73 2.65 17.19
C LEU A 204 -19.09 2.41 18.66
N LYS A 205 -20.34 2.01 18.95
CA LYS A 205 -20.75 1.61 20.30
C LYS A 205 -19.94 0.40 20.78
N ILE A 206 -19.74 -0.61 19.93
CA ILE A 206 -18.91 -1.78 20.26
C ILE A 206 -17.45 -1.35 20.51
N VAL A 207 -16.88 -0.49 19.66
CA VAL A 207 -15.52 0.07 19.85
C VAL A 207 -15.38 0.70 21.24
N ARG A 208 -16.36 1.50 21.68
CA ARG A 208 -16.38 2.12 23.01
C ARG A 208 -16.53 1.09 24.13
N GLU A 209 -17.48 0.15 24.00
CA GLU A 209 -17.76 -0.87 25.02
C GLU A 209 -16.58 -1.83 25.24
N LYS A 210 -15.85 -2.13 24.16
CA LYS A 210 -14.66 -3.00 24.18
C LYS A 210 -13.38 -2.27 24.57
N ASN A 211 -13.44 -0.95 24.77
CA ASN A 211 -12.30 -0.10 25.10
C ASN A 211 -11.13 -0.26 24.09
N VAL A 212 -11.46 -0.33 22.80
CA VAL A 212 -10.45 -0.36 21.74
C VAL A 212 -9.53 0.86 21.87
N ASP A 213 -8.22 0.67 21.79
CA ASP A 213 -7.25 1.75 21.90
C ASP A 213 -7.56 2.85 20.85
N PRO A 214 -7.84 4.10 21.26
CA PRO A 214 -8.17 5.17 20.34
C PRO A 214 -7.09 5.42 19.29
N LYS A 215 -5.81 5.14 19.59
CA LYS A 215 -4.70 5.28 18.63
C LYS A 215 -4.71 4.17 17.59
N LEU A 216 -5.11 2.95 17.97
CA LEU A 216 -5.28 1.83 17.04
C LEU A 216 -6.44 2.13 16.10
N PHE A 217 -7.59 2.47 16.68
CA PHE A 217 -8.78 2.85 15.94
C PHE A 217 -8.49 4.00 14.97
N SER A 218 -7.85 5.08 15.45
CA SER A 218 -7.50 6.22 14.59
C SER A 218 -6.58 5.83 13.43
N GLN A 219 -5.60 4.95 13.66
CA GLN A 219 -4.71 4.52 12.59
C GLN A 219 -5.43 3.64 11.56
N VAL A 220 -6.27 2.70 11.99
CA VAL A 220 -7.08 1.87 11.07
C VAL A 220 -8.00 2.77 10.25
N MET A 221 -8.69 3.72 10.88
CA MET A 221 -9.55 4.68 10.17
C MET A 221 -8.75 5.52 9.17
N SER A 222 -7.53 5.96 9.50
CA SER A 222 -6.67 6.65 8.54
C SER A 222 -6.28 5.78 7.34
N ILE A 223 -6.02 4.48 7.55
CA ILE A 223 -5.70 3.55 6.46
C ILE A 223 -6.89 3.40 5.52
N VAL A 224 -8.07 3.04 6.04
CA VAL A 224 -9.25 2.76 5.21
C VAL A 224 -9.75 4.02 4.48
N GLU A 225 -9.72 5.18 5.14
CA GLU A 225 -10.10 6.46 4.54
C GLU A 225 -9.11 6.90 3.47
N GLY A 226 -7.81 6.78 3.73
CA GLY A 226 -6.79 7.12 2.74
C GLY A 226 -6.85 6.20 1.51
N ILE A 227 -7.18 4.92 1.68
CA ILE A 227 -7.46 4.00 0.58
C ILE A 227 -8.69 4.48 -0.24
N ARG A 228 -9.79 4.84 0.43
CA ARG A 228 -11.00 5.38 -0.23
C ARG A 228 -10.70 6.63 -1.04
N GLU A 229 -9.90 7.55 -0.50
CA GLU A 229 -9.47 8.75 -1.19
C GLU A 229 -8.62 8.43 -2.42
N GLN A 230 -7.66 7.50 -2.30
CA GLN A 230 -6.83 7.06 -3.43
C GLN A 230 -7.65 6.40 -4.54
N MET A 231 -8.58 5.51 -4.18
CA MET A 231 -9.49 4.89 -5.14
C MET A 231 -10.33 5.96 -5.86
N THR A 232 -10.92 6.87 -5.10
CA THR A 232 -11.74 7.97 -5.64
C THR A 232 -10.93 8.88 -6.55
N PHE A 233 -9.69 9.19 -6.16
CA PHE A 233 -8.79 10.03 -6.93
C PHE A 233 -8.40 9.37 -8.26
N LYS A 234 -7.99 8.10 -8.24
CA LYS A 234 -7.63 7.34 -9.45
C LYS A 234 -8.80 7.26 -10.44
N SER A 235 -10.02 6.94 -9.98
CA SER A 235 -11.19 6.93 -10.85
C SER A 235 -11.49 8.31 -11.48
N ARG A 236 -11.21 9.41 -10.77
CA ARG A 236 -11.39 10.77 -11.31
C ARG A 236 -10.29 11.13 -12.29
N PHE A 237 -9.06 10.70 -12.03
CA PHE A 237 -7.90 10.91 -12.89
C PHE A 237 -8.12 10.32 -14.29
N GLU A 238 -8.72 9.13 -14.40
CA GLU A 238 -9.05 8.52 -15.70
C GLU A 238 -9.87 9.46 -16.61
N VAL A 239 -10.73 10.30 -16.02
CA VAL A 239 -11.58 11.23 -16.75
C VAL A 239 -10.93 12.61 -16.92
N ASN A 240 -10.39 13.18 -15.84
CA ASN A 240 -9.94 14.58 -15.82
C ASN A 240 -8.45 14.77 -16.17
N GLN A 241 -7.64 13.71 -16.07
CA GLN A 241 -6.20 13.71 -16.30
C GLN A 241 -5.44 14.76 -15.45
N LEU A 242 -6.00 15.15 -14.31
CA LEU A 242 -5.40 16.09 -13.37
C LEU A 242 -4.60 15.31 -12.30
N PRO A 243 -3.25 15.39 -12.29
CA PRO A 243 -2.46 14.72 -11.27
C PRO A 243 -2.72 15.33 -9.89
N SER A 244 -2.31 14.62 -8.83
CA SER A 244 -2.29 15.21 -7.49
C SER A 244 -1.22 16.30 -7.43
N ARG A 245 -1.46 17.28 -6.57
CA ARG A 245 -0.42 18.19 -6.09
C ARG A 245 0.71 17.38 -5.45
N LEU A 246 1.87 18.02 -5.31
CA LEU A 246 3.01 17.45 -4.60
C LEU A 246 3.32 18.33 -3.40
N LYS A 247 3.20 17.78 -2.21
CA LYS A 247 3.45 18.50 -0.96
C LYS A 247 4.83 18.14 -0.41
N ILE A 248 5.59 19.15 -0.02
CA ILE A 248 6.88 19.02 0.65
C ILE A 248 6.74 19.54 2.08
N SER A 249 6.92 18.65 3.04
CA SER A 249 6.60 18.90 4.45
C SER A 249 7.70 18.47 5.43
N GLY A 250 7.75 19.17 6.56
CA GLY A 250 8.63 18.92 7.68
C GLY A 250 10.13 19.15 7.41
N PHE A 251 10.90 19.04 8.50
CA PHE A 251 12.34 19.33 8.50
C PHE A 251 13.11 18.51 7.45
N THR A 252 12.81 17.22 7.30
CA THR A 252 13.50 16.33 6.37
C THR A 252 12.89 16.31 4.96
N LEU A 253 12.06 17.30 4.59
CA LEU A 253 11.48 17.48 3.26
C LEU A 253 10.76 16.22 2.74
N ASN A 254 9.79 15.73 3.51
CA ASN A 254 8.97 14.59 3.11
C ASN A 254 8.10 14.97 1.92
N ILE A 255 7.93 14.03 0.99
CA ILE A 255 7.14 14.21 -0.23
C ILE A 255 5.86 13.40 -0.08
N SER A 256 4.71 14.03 -0.27
CA SER A 256 3.40 13.38 -0.28
C SER A 256 2.49 13.92 -1.38
N LEU A 257 1.43 13.16 -1.67
CA LEU A 257 0.37 13.49 -2.62
C LEU A 257 -0.92 13.78 -1.84
N PRO A 258 -1.23 15.05 -1.51
CA PRO A 258 -2.32 15.40 -0.62
C PRO A 258 -3.71 15.06 -1.18
N ASP A 259 -3.88 15.00 -2.50
CA ASP A 259 -5.18 14.63 -3.11
C ASP A 259 -5.42 13.12 -3.15
N MET A 260 -4.45 12.33 -2.65
CA MET A 260 -4.45 10.87 -2.59
C MET A 260 -4.35 10.40 -1.13
N GLY A 261 -5.08 10.99 -0.20
CA GLY A 261 -4.99 10.61 1.23
C GLY A 261 -3.66 10.93 1.87
N ASP A 262 -3.03 12.05 1.49
CA ASP A 262 -1.68 12.42 1.91
C ASP A 262 -0.64 11.30 1.66
N GLN A 263 -0.85 10.48 0.62
CA GLN A 263 -0.01 9.34 0.29
C GLN A 263 1.45 9.74 0.18
N ARG A 264 2.27 9.17 1.06
CA ARG A 264 3.70 9.49 1.16
C ARG A 264 4.49 8.76 0.08
N ILE A 265 5.51 9.43 -0.48
CA ILE A 265 6.47 8.81 -1.40
C ILE A 265 7.70 8.37 -0.60
N PRO A 266 7.98 7.06 -0.45
CA PRO A 266 9.01 6.55 0.44
C PRO A 266 10.41 6.64 -0.18
N LEU A 267 10.89 7.85 -0.49
CA LEU A 267 12.24 8.06 -1.01
C LEU A 267 13.29 8.00 0.11
N THR A 268 14.37 7.24 -0.11
CA THR A 268 15.56 7.30 0.77
C THR A 268 16.19 8.70 0.72
N PRO A 269 17.02 9.11 1.71
CA PRO A 269 17.68 10.42 1.68
C PRO A 269 18.41 10.70 0.35
N LYS A 270 19.07 9.68 -0.21
CA LYS A 270 19.78 9.76 -1.49
C LYS A 270 18.82 10.01 -2.67
N GLN A 271 17.72 9.26 -2.72
CA GLN A 271 16.68 9.38 -3.75
C GLN A 271 15.98 10.74 -3.66
N LYS A 272 15.63 11.15 -2.44
CA LYS A 272 14.98 12.43 -2.15
C LYS A 272 15.85 13.60 -2.58
N ALA A 273 17.15 13.58 -2.31
CA ALA A 273 18.06 14.66 -2.70
C ALA A 273 18.13 14.86 -4.22
N ILE A 274 18.20 13.77 -4.99
CA ILE A 274 18.15 13.83 -6.45
C ILE A 274 16.79 14.32 -6.95
N TYR A 275 15.69 13.83 -6.39
CA TYR A 275 14.35 14.26 -6.79
C TYR A 275 14.14 15.76 -6.57
N LEU A 276 14.45 16.24 -5.35
CA LEU A 276 14.35 17.65 -5.00
C LEU A 276 15.30 18.53 -5.80
N LEU A 277 16.49 18.04 -6.18
CA LEU A 277 17.38 18.77 -7.08
C LEU A 277 16.70 19.09 -8.42
N TYR A 278 16.06 18.10 -9.06
CA TYR A 278 15.33 18.30 -10.30
C TYR A 278 14.06 19.14 -10.11
N LEU A 279 13.39 19.02 -8.96
CA LEU A 279 12.18 19.77 -8.66
C LEU A 279 12.48 21.27 -8.42
N PHE A 280 13.55 21.55 -7.67
CA PHE A 280 13.99 22.90 -7.29
C PHE A 280 14.89 23.57 -8.34
N THR A 281 15.10 22.94 -9.50
CA THR A 281 15.74 23.59 -10.63
C THR A 281 14.68 23.94 -11.65
N ASP A 282 14.56 25.24 -11.95
CA ASP A 282 13.53 25.78 -12.83
C ASP A 282 13.79 25.42 -14.31
N GLU A 283 15.03 25.10 -14.65
CA GLU A 283 15.46 24.70 -15.98
C GLU A 283 15.69 23.19 -16.06
N LEU A 284 15.26 22.56 -17.16
CA LEU A 284 15.64 21.20 -17.49
C LEU A 284 17.15 21.16 -17.80
N PHE A 285 17.87 20.18 -17.27
CA PHE A 285 19.32 20.07 -17.50
C PHE A 285 19.76 18.62 -17.77
N PRO A 286 20.77 18.40 -18.62
CA PRO A 286 21.32 17.08 -18.85
C PRO A 286 22.16 16.61 -17.66
N ASP A 287 22.37 15.30 -17.56
CA ASP A 287 23.11 14.68 -16.44
C ASP A 287 24.54 15.26 -16.31
N THR A 288 25.13 15.73 -17.42
CA THR A 288 26.45 16.39 -17.47
C THR A 288 26.56 17.67 -16.63
N ASN A 289 25.43 18.29 -16.27
CA ASN A 289 25.41 19.50 -15.45
C ASN A 289 25.20 19.23 -13.95
N ILE A 290 25.06 17.96 -13.53
CA ILE A 290 24.95 17.61 -12.12
C ILE A 290 26.19 18.01 -11.30
N PRO A 291 27.43 17.83 -11.80
CA PRO A 291 28.62 18.33 -11.10
C PRO A 291 28.56 19.83 -10.77
N ASP A 292 28.05 20.66 -11.68
CA ASP A 292 27.89 22.11 -11.47
C ASP A 292 26.86 22.42 -10.38
N LYS A 293 25.91 21.52 -10.17
CA LYS A 293 24.84 21.63 -9.15
C LYS A 293 25.20 20.97 -7.82
N ARG A 294 26.45 20.52 -7.65
CA ARG A 294 26.95 19.90 -6.41
C ARG A 294 26.62 20.72 -5.15
N PRO A 295 26.76 22.06 -5.10
CA PRO A 295 26.45 22.82 -3.88
C PRO A 295 24.99 22.67 -3.42
N LEU A 296 24.05 22.82 -4.35
CA LEU A 296 22.61 22.66 -4.06
C LEU A 296 22.30 21.21 -3.66
N LEU A 297 22.85 20.22 -4.39
CA LEU A 297 22.68 18.81 -4.06
C LEU A 297 23.19 18.49 -2.64
N ALA A 298 24.34 19.06 -2.26
CA ALA A 298 24.93 18.89 -0.94
C ALA A 298 24.04 19.50 0.16
N ASN A 299 23.52 20.71 -0.05
CA ASN A 299 22.61 21.38 0.89
C ASN A 299 21.32 20.57 1.08
N ILE A 300 20.71 20.11 -0.02
CA ILE A 300 19.52 19.25 0.05
C ILE A 300 19.84 17.95 0.79
N TYR A 301 20.93 17.25 0.42
CA TYR A 301 21.26 15.96 1.03
C TYR A 301 21.52 16.08 2.54
N ARG A 302 22.24 17.12 2.97
CA ARG A 302 22.46 17.45 4.39
C ARG A 302 21.14 17.69 5.15
N ARG A 303 20.15 18.30 4.49
CA ARG A 303 18.83 18.58 5.10
C ARG A 303 18.00 17.30 5.30
N VAL A 304 18.13 16.32 4.41
CA VAL A 304 17.26 15.14 4.38
C VAL A 304 17.89 13.87 4.96
N THR A 305 19.20 13.90 5.24
CA THR A 305 19.93 12.75 5.81
C THR A 305 19.96 12.81 7.33
N ASN A 306 19.96 11.63 7.95
CA ASN A 306 20.22 11.47 9.38
C ASN A 306 21.69 11.11 9.66
N LEU A 307 22.55 11.08 8.63
CA LEU A 307 23.99 10.84 8.78
C LEU A 307 24.63 12.02 9.54
N GLY A 308 25.34 11.70 10.62
CA GLY A 308 26.00 12.69 11.46
C GLY A 308 27.44 13.02 11.05
N ASP A 309 28.07 12.22 10.19
CA ASP A 309 29.47 12.41 9.81
C ASP A 309 29.62 13.10 8.44
N LEU A 310 30.43 14.15 8.40
CA LEU A 310 30.66 14.93 7.18
C LEU A 310 31.32 14.11 6.06
N ALA A 311 32.14 13.11 6.43
CA ALA A 311 32.82 12.24 5.47
C ALA A 311 31.84 11.31 4.73
N GLY A 312 30.90 10.69 5.45
CA GLY A 312 29.83 9.89 4.84
C GLY A 312 28.96 10.71 3.88
N ILE A 313 28.60 11.94 4.27
CA ILE A 313 27.85 12.87 3.42
C ILE A 313 28.61 13.18 2.12
N GLU A 314 29.90 13.51 2.22
CA GLU A 314 30.72 13.88 1.06
C GLU A 314 30.94 12.70 0.10
N ASN A 315 31.08 11.49 0.63
CA ASN A 315 31.19 10.27 -0.19
C ASN A 315 29.92 10.03 -1.01
N VAL A 316 28.73 10.15 -0.38
CA VAL A 316 27.46 9.97 -1.09
C VAL A 316 27.28 11.01 -2.19
N ILE A 317 27.59 12.29 -1.90
CA ILE A 317 27.51 13.37 -2.89
C ILE A 317 28.50 13.12 -4.04
N SER A 318 29.73 12.70 -3.73
CA SER A 318 30.76 12.42 -4.74
C SER A 318 30.31 11.32 -5.70
N ASN A 319 29.74 10.23 -5.19
CA ASN A 319 29.23 9.14 -6.01
C ASN A 319 28.03 9.57 -6.88
N LEU A 320 27.17 10.44 -6.36
CA LEU A 320 26.00 10.95 -7.11
C LEU A 320 26.37 11.89 -8.25
N VAL A 321 27.45 12.67 -8.10
CA VAL A 321 27.94 13.55 -9.17
C VAL A 321 28.87 12.83 -10.14
N ASP A 322 29.37 11.66 -9.77
CA ASP A 322 30.16 10.82 -10.67
C ASP A 322 29.24 10.15 -11.71
N LEU A 323 29.41 10.55 -12.96
CA LEU A 323 28.60 10.09 -14.07
C LEU A 323 29.12 8.79 -14.68
N VAL A 324 30.28 8.29 -14.25
CA VAL A 324 30.92 7.08 -14.79
C VAL A 324 30.28 5.81 -14.21
N ASP A 325 29.99 5.81 -12.91
CA ASP A 325 29.59 4.61 -12.16
C ASP A 325 28.10 4.24 -12.29
N GLY A 326 27.32 5.04 -13.02
CA GLY A 326 25.91 4.73 -13.31
C GLY A 326 24.96 4.90 -12.11
N ASP A 327 25.46 5.37 -10.97
CA ASP A 327 24.72 5.47 -9.70
C ASP A 327 23.51 6.42 -9.81
N LEU A 328 23.70 7.58 -10.45
CA LEU A 328 22.61 8.52 -10.75
C LEU A 328 21.46 7.86 -11.51
N GLN A 329 21.78 7.08 -12.55
CA GLN A 329 20.79 6.42 -13.40
C GLN A 329 20.02 5.36 -12.61
N GLN A 330 20.71 4.61 -11.74
CA GLN A 330 20.08 3.65 -10.83
C GLN A 330 19.16 4.36 -9.82
N VAL A 331 19.64 5.44 -9.19
CA VAL A 331 18.84 6.24 -8.24
C VAL A 331 17.59 6.80 -8.92
N ARG A 332 17.72 7.39 -10.11
CA ARG A 332 16.61 7.90 -10.90
C ARG A 332 15.61 6.81 -11.29
N SER A 333 16.10 5.64 -11.71
CA SER A 333 15.25 4.50 -12.03
C SER A 333 14.44 4.06 -10.80
N LYS A 334 15.06 3.98 -9.62
CA LYS A 334 14.38 3.66 -8.36
C LYS A 334 13.36 4.72 -7.96
N ILE A 335 13.66 6.01 -8.14
CA ILE A 335 12.70 7.11 -7.89
C ILE A 335 11.48 6.96 -8.81
N ASN A 336 11.72 6.84 -10.12
CA ASN A 336 10.66 6.72 -11.10
C ASN A 336 9.78 5.49 -10.83
N ARG A 337 10.40 4.36 -10.46
CA ARG A 337 9.69 3.14 -10.04
C ARG A 337 8.79 3.42 -8.85
N LYS A 338 9.30 3.99 -7.75
CA LYS A 338 8.49 4.32 -6.56
C LYS A 338 7.28 5.22 -6.84
N PHE A 339 7.42 6.21 -7.73
CA PHE A 339 6.26 6.99 -8.18
C PHE A 339 5.27 6.14 -8.97
N THR A 340 5.77 5.34 -9.91
CA THR A 340 4.96 4.44 -10.75
C THR A 340 4.17 3.46 -9.91
N ASP A 341 4.84 2.83 -8.96
CA ASP A 341 4.25 1.87 -8.07
C ASP A 341 3.10 2.54 -7.31
N ILE A 342 3.25 3.75 -6.81
CA ILE A 342 2.20 4.44 -6.04
C ILE A 342 1.05 4.92 -6.94
N VAL A 343 1.35 5.70 -7.99
CA VAL A 343 0.32 6.43 -8.74
C VAL A 343 -0.17 5.73 -9.99
N GLY A 344 0.48 4.65 -10.43
CA GLY A 344 0.24 3.98 -11.70
C GLY A 344 0.99 4.61 -12.88
N GLU A 345 1.12 3.86 -13.97
CA GLU A 345 1.94 4.22 -15.13
C GLU A 345 1.56 5.57 -15.75
N GLU A 346 0.26 5.80 -15.95
CA GLU A 346 -0.26 6.98 -16.64
C GLU A 346 -0.01 8.26 -15.85
N MET A 347 -0.32 8.28 -14.54
CA MET A 347 -0.11 9.45 -13.70
C MET A 347 1.39 9.66 -13.38
N ALA A 348 2.20 8.60 -13.36
CA ALA A 348 3.61 8.70 -13.04
C ALA A 348 4.39 9.60 -14.01
N GLN A 349 3.90 9.80 -15.24
CA GLN A 349 4.52 10.68 -16.21
C GLN A 349 4.68 12.14 -15.72
N TYR A 350 3.81 12.59 -14.80
CA TYR A 350 3.86 13.94 -14.24
C TYR A 350 4.99 14.08 -13.22
N TYR A 351 5.26 13.02 -12.46
CA TYR A 351 6.23 13.05 -11.36
C TYR A 351 7.60 12.50 -11.72
N ARG A 352 7.72 11.65 -12.75
CA ARG A 352 8.99 11.03 -13.14
C ARG A 352 10.01 12.07 -13.60
N ILE A 353 11.26 11.85 -13.20
CA ILE A 353 12.39 12.55 -13.82
C ILE A 353 12.60 11.93 -15.19
N SER A 354 12.23 12.67 -16.24
CA SER A 354 12.18 12.18 -17.61
C SER A 354 12.99 13.05 -18.57
N GLY A 355 13.40 12.46 -19.69
CA GLY A 355 14.19 13.06 -20.76
C GLY A 355 15.07 12.00 -21.44
N GLY A 356 15.38 12.21 -22.71
CA GLY A 356 16.20 11.32 -23.52
C GLY A 356 17.66 11.19 -23.03
N ARG A 357 18.40 10.26 -23.66
CA ARG A 357 19.83 10.09 -23.39
C ARG A 357 20.57 11.36 -23.79
N ASN A 358 21.35 11.91 -22.87
CA ASN A 358 22.06 13.18 -23.04
C ASN A 358 21.18 14.40 -23.37
N SER A 359 19.86 14.32 -23.17
CA SER A 359 18.99 15.49 -23.27
C SER A 359 18.77 16.12 -21.89
N PRO A 360 18.28 17.37 -21.85
CA PRO A 360 17.71 17.96 -20.65
C PRO A 360 16.68 17.02 -20.01
N LYS A 361 16.71 16.92 -18.68
CA LYS A 361 15.77 16.13 -17.88
C LYS A 361 15.13 16.99 -16.80
N GLY A 362 13.95 16.58 -16.38
CA GLY A 362 13.26 17.16 -15.24
C GLY A 362 11.90 16.52 -15.00
N ILE A 363 11.13 17.19 -14.15
CA ILE A 363 9.81 16.74 -13.68
C ILE A 363 8.75 17.63 -14.35
N LYS A 364 7.78 16.99 -15.02
CA LYS A 364 6.76 17.67 -15.83
C LYS A 364 5.68 18.39 -15.00
N LEU A 365 5.47 17.97 -13.75
CA LEU A 365 4.49 18.57 -12.85
C LEU A 365 4.64 20.09 -12.80
N ASP A 366 3.54 20.80 -12.98
CA ASP A 366 3.50 22.26 -12.85
C ASP A 366 3.99 22.68 -11.46
N ARG A 367 4.85 23.70 -11.39
CA ARG A 367 5.38 24.18 -10.12
C ARG A 367 4.30 24.86 -9.27
N GLU A 368 3.20 25.33 -9.85
CA GLU A 368 2.03 25.78 -9.10
C GLU A 368 1.34 24.64 -8.34
N MET A 369 1.56 23.39 -8.75
CA MET A 369 1.07 22.20 -8.06
C MET A 369 2.03 21.68 -6.98
N VAL A 370 3.12 22.40 -6.70
CA VAL A 370 4.07 22.04 -5.64
C VAL A 370 3.83 22.91 -4.42
N GLU A 371 3.37 22.29 -3.33
CA GLU A 371 3.10 22.95 -2.06
C GLU A 371 4.28 22.77 -1.11
N MET A 372 4.81 23.87 -0.59
CA MET A 372 5.88 23.88 0.41
C MET A 372 5.28 24.29 1.76
N GLU A 373 5.41 23.43 2.78
CA GLU A 373 4.93 23.75 4.13
C GLU A 373 5.72 24.91 4.77
N GLU A 374 7.04 24.95 4.53
CA GLU A 374 7.93 26.01 5.00
C GLU A 374 8.30 26.94 3.82
N PRO A 375 7.78 28.19 3.78
CA PRO A 375 8.18 29.16 2.78
C PRO A 375 9.67 29.52 2.90
N GLY A 376 10.35 29.77 1.78
CA GLY A 376 11.76 30.21 1.79
C GLY A 376 12.79 29.08 1.87
N VAL A 377 12.37 27.82 2.00
CA VAL A 377 13.28 26.67 2.11
C VAL A 377 14.16 26.51 0.87
N ILE A 378 13.61 26.74 -0.32
CA ILE A 378 14.37 26.59 -1.57
C ILE A 378 15.47 27.65 -1.64
N GLU A 379 15.14 28.89 -1.30
CA GLU A 379 16.08 30.02 -1.25
C GLU A 379 17.23 29.72 -0.27
N ASN A 380 16.90 29.23 0.92
CA ASN A 380 17.88 28.86 1.94
C ASN A 380 18.79 27.69 1.51
N LEU A 381 18.29 26.77 0.69
CA LEU A 381 19.08 25.66 0.17
C LEU A 381 19.97 26.07 -1.02
N ARG A 382 19.63 27.15 -1.71
CA ARG A 382 20.40 27.70 -2.84
C ARG A 382 21.56 28.60 -2.39
N THR A 383 21.45 29.21 -1.20
CA THR A 383 22.53 29.97 -0.54
C THR A 383 23.49 29.05 0.21
#